data_AF-A0ABD0RF60-F1
#
_entry.id   AF-A0ABD0RF60-F1
#
_cell.length_a   1.000
_cell.length_b   1.000
_cell.length_c   1.000
_cell.angle_alpha   90.00
_cell.angle_beta   90.00
_cell.angle_gamma   90.00
#
_symmetry.space_group_name_H-M   'P 1'
#
loop_
_entity.id
_entity.type
_entity.pdbx_description
1 polymer ?
#
loop_
_entity_poly.entity_id
_entity_poly.type
_entity_poly.pdbx_seq_one_letter_code
_entity_poly.pdbx_strand_id
1 'polypeptide(L)' 'ISRGVGFIRFDKRNEAEEAIKGLNGQKPLGAAEPITVKFANNPSQKTGQALLTQLYQTAARRFTGPLHHQTQRF' A
#
# COMPACT_ATOMS: atom_id res chain seq x y z
N ILE A 1 6.91 8.16 -21.00
CA ILE A 1 6.06 9.30 -20.62
C ILE A 1 6.12 9.48 -19.10
N SER A 2 6.50 10.66 -18.61
CA SER A 2 6.51 10.96 -17.17
C SER A 2 5.08 11.21 -16.68
N ARG A 3 4.73 10.72 -15.49
CA ARG A 3 3.37 10.87 -14.92
C ARG A 3 3.08 12.25 -14.29
N GLY A 4 3.96 13.23 -14.47
CA GLY A 4 3.74 14.60 -13.96
C GLY A 4 3.70 14.71 -12.42
N VAL A 5 4.36 13.80 -11.71
CA VAL A 5 4.39 13.77 -10.24
C VAL A 5 5.77 14.11 -9.70
N GLY A 6 5.83 14.87 -8.60
CA GLY A 6 7.05 15.19 -7.86
C GLY A 6 6.93 14.80 -6.39
N PHE A 7 8.07 14.59 -5.72
CA PHE A 7 8.13 14.30 -4.30
C PHE A 7 8.91 15.39 -3.58
N ILE A 8 8.38 15.87 -2.47
CA ILE A 8 8.99 16.89 -1.62
C ILE A 8 9.13 16.27 -0.23
N ARG A 9 10.33 16.37 0.34
CA ARG A 9 10.61 15.96 1.72
C ARG A 9 10.62 17.21 2.59
N PHE A 10 9.77 17.21 3.61
CA PHE A 10 9.82 18.17 4.71
C PHE A 10 10.57 17.56 5.89
N ASP A 11 11.18 18.41 6.71
CA ASP A 11 11.84 17.98 7.94
C ASP A 11 10.82 17.65 9.02
N LYS A 12 9.76 18.45 9.13
CA LYS A 12 8.68 18.24 10.09
C LYS A 12 7.38 17.86 9.41
N ARG A 13 6.60 17.03 10.09
CA ARG A 13 5.25 16.66 9.66
C ARG A 13 4.33 17.89 9.56
N ASN A 14 4.39 18.80 10.55
CA ASN A 14 3.53 19.97 10.59
C ASN A 14 3.71 20.86 9.35
N GLU A 15 4.95 21.05 8.90
CA GLU A 15 5.27 21.82 7.68
C GLU A 15 4.64 21.18 6.44
N ALA A 16 4.68 19.84 6.36
CA ALA A 16 4.02 19.11 5.28
C ALA A 16 2.50 19.24 5.32
N GLU A 17 1.89 19.29 6.51
CA GLU A 17 0.44 19.47 6.67
C GLU A 17 0.00 20.87 6.24
N GLU A 18 0.76 21.91 6.59
CA GLU A 18 0.52 23.28 6.12
C GLU A 18 0.66 23.39 4.61
N ALA A 19 1.69 22.76 4.02
CA ALA A 19 1.88 22.73 2.58
C ALA A 19 0.71 22.03 1.86
N ILE A 20 0.22 20.90 2.38
CA ILE A 20 -0.96 20.22 1.82
C ILE A 20 -2.19 21.14 1.90
N LYS A 21 -2.43 21.81 3.04
CA LYS A 21 -3.58 22.72 3.20
C LYS A 21 -3.53 23.91 2.24
N GLY A 22 -2.36 24.47 1.99
CA GLY A 22 -2.20 25.65 1.13
C GLY A 22 -2.15 25.34 -0.37
N LEU A 23 -1.64 24.18 -0.75
CA LEU A 23 -1.37 23.84 -2.15
C LEU A 23 -2.33 22.81 -2.74
N ASN A 24 -2.97 21.97 -1.92
CA ASN A 24 -3.91 20.98 -2.45
C ASN A 24 -5.15 21.67 -3.03
N GLY A 25 -5.45 21.38 -4.29
CA GLY A 25 -6.56 22.00 -5.01
C GLY A 25 -6.22 23.33 -5.68
N GLN A 26 -4.99 23.84 -5.52
CA GLN A 26 -4.58 25.07 -6.19
C GLN A 26 -4.52 24.85 -7.71
N LYS A 27 -4.97 25.83 -8.49
CA LYS A 27 -4.90 25.78 -9.95
C LYS A 27 -3.75 26.66 -10.43
N PRO A 28 -2.59 26.09 -10.82
CA PRO A 28 -1.52 26.91 -11.38
C PRO A 28 -1.99 27.55 -12.70
N LEU A 29 -1.54 28.78 -12.96
CA LEU A 29 -1.87 29.50 -14.19
C LEU A 29 -1.43 28.67 -15.41
N GLY A 30 -2.38 28.33 -16.28
CA GLY A 30 -2.15 27.55 -17.49
C GLY A 30 -2.43 26.05 -17.36
N ALA A 31 -2.71 25.53 -16.16
CA ALA A 31 -3.16 24.15 -16.00
C ALA A 31 -4.68 24.04 -16.07
N ALA A 32 -5.18 23.02 -16.78
CA ALA A 32 -6.62 22.72 -16.83
C ALA A 32 -7.12 22.09 -15.51
N GLU A 33 -6.27 21.31 -14.85
CA GLU A 33 -6.59 20.54 -13.64
C GLU A 33 -5.90 21.11 -12.39
N PRO A 34 -6.54 21.04 -11.21
CA PRO A 34 -5.94 21.46 -9.94
C PRO A 34 -4.79 20.52 -9.53
N ILE A 35 -3.77 21.05 -8.87
CA ILE A 35 -2.70 20.22 -8.30
C ILE A 35 -3.23 19.45 -7.10
N THR A 36 -2.83 18.18 -7.00
CA THR A 36 -3.13 17.34 -5.85
C THR A 36 -1.87 17.17 -5.01
N VAL A 37 -1.94 17.53 -3.74
CA VAL A 37 -0.83 17.38 -2.80
C VAL A 37 -1.27 16.45 -1.68
N LYS A 38 -0.52 15.36 -1.47
CA LYS A 38 -0.82 14.34 -0.45
C LYS A 38 0.46 13.74 0.09
N PHE A 39 0.36 13.08 1.24
CA PHE A 39 1.45 12.27 1.76
C PHE A 39 1.81 11.14 0.79
N ALA A 40 3.11 10.88 0.66
CA ALA A 40 3.60 9.74 -0.09
C ALA A 40 3.17 8.43 0.59
N ASN A 41 2.90 7.40 -0.22
CA ASN A 41 2.69 6.06 0.29
C ASN A 41 4.02 5.52 0.83
N ASN A 42 4.04 5.17 2.11
CA ASN A 42 5.23 4.62 2.72
C ASN A 42 5.31 3.12 2.36
N PRO A 43 6.32 2.67 1.57
CA PRO A 43 6.40 1.28 1.11
C PRO A 43 6.47 0.27 2.28
N SER A 44 6.92 0.72 3.44
CA SER A 44 7.05 -0.07 4.67
C SER A 44 5.72 -0.26 5.43
N GLN A 45 4.65 0.44 5.07
CA GLN A 45 3.33 0.37 5.75
C GLN A 45 2.41 -0.71 5.14
N LYS A 46 2.97 -1.84 4.69
CA LYS A 46 2.21 -3.03 4.26
C LYS A 46 2.09 -4.09 5.36
N THR A 47 2.03 -3.69 6.62
CA THR A 47 2.20 -4.64 7.75
C THR A 47 0.89 -5.27 8.25
N GLY A 48 -0.30 -4.76 7.89
CA GLY A 48 -1.57 -5.28 8.41
C GLY A 48 -2.13 -6.52 7.70
N GLN A 49 -2.13 -6.52 6.37
CA GLN A 49 -2.83 -7.55 5.59
C GLN A 49 -2.06 -8.87 5.49
N ALA A 50 -0.72 -8.83 5.52
CA ALA A 50 0.10 -10.03 5.39
C ALA A 50 0.02 -10.95 6.62
N LEU A 51 -0.11 -10.39 7.82
CA LEU A 51 -0.23 -11.17 9.06
C LEU A 51 -1.56 -11.94 9.13
N LEU A 52 -2.65 -11.35 8.65
CA LEU A 52 -3.95 -12.01 8.66
C LEU A 52 -3.96 -13.22 7.73
N THR A 53 -3.38 -13.11 6.52
CA THR A 53 -3.25 -14.25 5.60
C THR A 53 -2.39 -15.38 6.18
N GLN A 54 -1.31 -15.05 6.89
CA GLN A 54 -0.45 -16.06 7.52
C GLN A 54 -1.17 -16.80 8.67
N LEU A 55 -1.95 -16.09 9.50
CA LEU A 55 -2.71 -16.71 10.59
C LEU A 55 -3.80 -17.67 10.08
N TYR A 56 -4.54 -17.29 9.04
CA TYR A 56 -5.56 -18.15 8.43
C TYR A 56 -4.98 -19.42 7.76
N GLN A 57 -3.77 -19.35 7.20
CA GLN A 57 -3.11 -20.53 6.62
C GLN A 57 -2.66 -21.55 7.68
N THR A 58 -2.31 -21.11 8.89
CA THR A 58 -1.91 -22.02 9.98
C THR A 58 -3.11 -22.68 10.69
N ALA A 59 -4.26 -22.01 10.76
CA ALA A 59 -5.46 -22.54 11.40
C ALA A 59 -6.16 -23.65 10.58
N ALA A 60 -6.00 -23.65 9.25
CA ALA A 60 -6.64 -24.63 8.35
C ALA A 60 -5.98 -26.03 8.35
N ARG A 61 -4.86 -26.23 9.05
CA ARG A 61 -4.10 -27.50 9.04
C ARG A 61 -4.46 -28.47 10.16
N ARG A 62 -5.46 -28.18 11.01
CA ARG A 62 -5.68 -28.97 12.23
C ARG A 62 -6.79 -30.02 12.20
N PHE A 63 -7.64 -30.13 11.18
CA PHE A 63 -8.61 -31.22 11.10
C PHE A 63 -8.95 -31.61 9.66
N THR A 64 -8.48 -32.78 9.22
CA THR A 64 -9.28 -33.91 8.66
C THR A 64 -8.42 -34.82 7.76
N GLY A 65 -8.18 -36.05 8.24
CA GLY A 65 -8.09 -37.28 7.42
C GLY A 65 -6.75 -37.65 6.75
N PRO A 66 -6.19 -38.85 7.03
CA PRO A 66 -5.28 -39.51 6.10
C PRO A 66 -6.12 -40.24 5.06
N LEU A 67 -6.04 -39.86 3.78
CA LEU A 67 -6.57 -40.70 2.70
C LEU A 67 -5.84 -40.44 1.39
N HIS A 68 -5.24 -41.52 0.90
CA HIS A 68 -5.11 -41.90 -0.51
C HIS A 68 -3.89 -41.39 -1.30
N HIS A 69 -2.91 -42.28 -1.51
CA HIS A 69 -2.51 -42.74 -2.86
C HIS A 69 -1.80 -44.10 -2.75
N GLN A 70 -2.42 -45.10 -3.39
CA GLN A 70 -1.93 -46.45 -3.57
C GLN A 70 -0.69 -46.42 -4.48
N THR A 71 0.46 -46.86 -3.98
CA THR A 71 1.57 -47.27 -4.84
C THR A 71 1.54 -48.79 -4.89
N GLN A 72 1.37 -49.36 -6.08
CA GLN A 72 1.69 -50.75 -6.33
C GLN A 72 2.68 -50.78 -7.48
N ARG A 73 3.91 -51.13 -7.12
CA ARG A 73 4.98 -51.48 -8.04
C ARG A 73 4.54 -52.66 -8.89
N PHE A 74 4.87 -52.62 -10.17
CA PHE A 74 5.64 -53.67 -10.85
C PHE A 74 6.61 -53.00 -11.81
#